data_AF-B7TIS1-F1
#
_entry.id   AF-B7TIS1-F1
#
_cell.length_a   1.000
_cell.length_b   1.000
_cell.length_c   1.000
_cell.angle_alpha   90.00
_cell.angle_beta   90.00
_cell.angle_gamma   90.00
#
_symmetry.space_group_name_H-M   'P 1'
#
loop_
_entity.id
_entity.type
_entity.pdbx_description
1 polymer ?
#
loop_
_entity_poly.entity_id
_entity_poly.type
_entity_poly.pdbx_seq_one_letter_code
_entity_poly.pdbx_strand_id
1 'polypeptide(L)'
;EGHGTGTPVGDPLEVAALAGVFGRRGAFIGSVKPNVGHGEGASGITSIIKAALSLENSTIPPNINFSTPNPKIPWEDYKFEVPLEPMPFPEGRPARISVNSFGIGGANAHAILESAAEYGISSLHNGRRNGRSTDNRKEKQNGRENGLTESGRHNTSRQSSSSNSSSSWEALETWPSVLPVSASTENSLQRRISDIKGYVEARPGSIDDVVYTMGLGRAHLAFRSFCIVQDGAARSLDFSSAEKAGACKAVFVFSGHGAQW
;
A
#
# COMPACT_ATOMS: atom_id res chain seq x y z
N GLU A 1 17.48 -5.24 9.24
CA GLU A 1 16.56 -5.34 10.39
C GLU A 1 16.96 -6.57 11.20
N GLY A 2 17.74 -6.35 12.26
CA GLY A 2 18.25 -7.41 13.13
C GLY A 2 17.17 -7.94 14.09
N HIS A 3 17.44 -9.09 14.68
CA HIS A 3 16.70 -9.58 15.83
C HIS A 3 16.88 -8.60 16.99
N GLY A 4 18.09 -8.09 17.25
CA GLY A 4 18.38 -6.85 17.99
C GLY A 4 17.49 -6.62 19.21
N THR A 5 17.52 -7.56 20.14
CA THR A 5 16.73 -7.55 21.38
C THR A 5 17.35 -6.70 22.49
N GLY A 6 18.55 -6.15 22.27
CA GLY A 6 19.24 -5.36 23.30
C GLY A 6 19.91 -6.23 24.35
N THR A 7 20.10 -7.53 24.08
CA THR A 7 20.65 -8.44 25.09
C THR A 7 22.17 -8.39 25.11
N PRO A 8 22.82 -8.37 26.30
CA PRO A 8 24.29 -8.25 26.40
C PRO A 8 25.09 -9.38 25.73
N VAL A 9 24.44 -10.50 25.43
CA VAL A 9 25.02 -11.69 24.81
C VAL A 9 24.50 -11.87 23.38
N GLY A 10 23.20 -11.69 23.14
CA GLY A 10 22.60 -11.94 21.84
C GLY A 10 23.03 -10.92 20.79
N ASP A 11 23.11 -9.64 21.12
CA ASP A 11 23.47 -8.60 20.14
C ASP A 11 24.91 -8.80 19.60
N PRO A 12 25.94 -9.05 20.43
CA PRO A 12 27.27 -9.38 19.89
C PRO A 12 27.29 -10.64 19.01
N LEU A 13 26.54 -11.69 19.38
CA LEU A 13 26.47 -12.93 18.59
C LEU A 13 25.77 -12.70 17.25
N GLU A 14 24.68 -11.94 17.22
CA GLU A 14 24.00 -11.59 15.99
C GLU A 14 24.91 -10.78 15.06
N VAL A 15 25.59 -9.75 15.58
CA VAL A 15 26.48 -8.93 14.75
C VAL A 15 27.67 -9.74 14.25
N ALA A 16 28.23 -10.65 15.04
CA ALA A 16 29.27 -11.56 14.58
C ALA A 16 28.77 -12.49 13.45
N ALA A 17 27.55 -13.03 13.57
CA ALA A 17 26.95 -13.84 12.52
C ALA A 17 26.72 -13.04 11.23
N LEU A 18 26.22 -11.80 11.35
CA LEU A 18 26.09 -10.88 10.22
C LEU A 18 27.44 -10.56 9.60
N ALA A 19 28.48 -10.33 10.41
CA ALA A 19 29.82 -10.02 9.95
C ALA A 19 30.43 -11.14 9.10
N GLY A 20 30.17 -12.40 9.45
CA GLY A 20 30.60 -13.56 8.67
C GLY A 20 30.06 -13.57 7.23
N VAL A 21 28.94 -12.91 6.97
CA VAL A 21 28.29 -12.86 5.64
C VAL A 21 28.51 -11.51 4.95
N PHE A 22 28.35 -10.41 5.69
CA PHE A 22 28.27 -9.06 5.15
C PHE A 22 29.38 -8.12 5.64
N GLY A 23 30.18 -8.50 6.63
CA GLY A 23 31.11 -7.59 7.34
C GLY A 23 32.07 -6.84 6.41
N ARG A 24 32.55 -7.48 5.34
CA ARG A 24 33.42 -6.83 4.32
C ARG A 24 32.67 -5.99 3.28
N ARG A 25 31.43 -6.34 2.97
CA ARG A 25 30.59 -5.65 1.97
C ARG A 25 29.90 -4.43 2.56
N GLY A 26 29.66 -4.46 3.86
CA GLY A 26 28.96 -3.45 4.62
C GLY A 26 27.45 -3.53 4.49
N ALA A 27 26.77 -3.04 5.51
CA ALA A 27 25.32 -3.00 5.60
C ALA A 27 24.89 -2.00 6.69
N PHE A 28 23.72 -1.40 6.49
CA PHE A 28 23.03 -0.71 7.58
C PHE A 28 22.34 -1.74 8.46
N ILE A 29 22.57 -1.65 9.77
CA ILE A 29 21.94 -2.51 10.76
C ILE A 29 21.13 -1.69 11.76
N GLY A 30 20.02 -2.26 12.21
CA GLY A 30 19.09 -1.64 13.14
C GLY A 30 17.94 -2.58 13.45
N SER A 31 17.10 -2.21 14.40
CA SER A 31 15.98 -3.00 14.93
C SER A 31 14.76 -2.09 15.11
N VAL A 32 13.54 -2.63 14.96
CA VAL A 32 12.29 -1.93 15.28
C VAL A 32 12.02 -1.91 16.79
N LYS A 33 12.66 -2.82 17.54
CA LYS A 33 12.32 -3.11 18.94
C LYS A 33 12.56 -1.95 19.90
N PRO A 34 13.58 -1.07 19.71
CA PRO A 34 13.68 0.14 20.51
C PRO A 34 12.45 1.05 20.43
N ASN A 35 11.72 1.03 19.31
CA ASN A 35 10.53 1.87 19.10
C ASN A 35 9.24 1.29 19.67
N VAL A 36 9.05 -0.03 19.53
CA VAL A 36 7.75 -0.69 19.83
C VAL A 36 7.84 -1.86 20.81
N GLY A 37 9.03 -2.10 21.37
CA GLY A 37 9.31 -3.25 22.22
C GLY A 37 9.47 -4.57 21.45
N HIS A 38 9.78 -5.63 22.19
CA HIS A 38 9.87 -6.98 21.64
C HIS A 38 8.51 -7.69 21.75
N GLY A 39 7.75 -7.72 20.66
CA GLY A 39 6.43 -8.38 20.60
C GLY A 39 6.46 -9.91 20.56
N GLU A 40 7.52 -10.55 21.07
CA GLU A 40 7.72 -12.01 21.08
C GLU A 40 7.34 -12.71 19.76
N GLY A 41 6.28 -13.52 19.74
CA GLY A 41 5.80 -14.23 18.54
C GLY A 41 5.43 -13.31 17.38
N ALA A 42 5.05 -12.05 17.65
CA ALA A 42 4.80 -11.04 16.63
C ALA A 42 6.06 -10.29 16.18
N SER A 43 7.21 -10.52 16.81
CA SER A 43 8.43 -9.76 16.51
C SER A 43 8.88 -9.85 15.06
N GLY A 44 8.75 -11.02 14.43
CA GLY A 44 9.14 -11.22 13.04
C GLY A 44 8.29 -10.38 12.09
N ILE A 45 6.96 -10.40 12.28
CA ILE A 45 6.04 -9.65 11.42
C ILE A 45 6.17 -8.13 11.64
N THR A 46 6.43 -7.67 12.87
CA THR A 46 6.71 -6.25 13.14
C THR A 46 7.95 -5.76 12.38
N SER A 47 9.02 -6.56 12.35
CA SER A 47 10.23 -6.27 11.59
C SER A 47 9.99 -6.30 10.07
N ILE A 48 9.15 -7.21 9.57
CA ILE A 48 8.69 -7.23 8.17
C ILE A 48 7.88 -5.97 7.83
N ILE A 49 7.00 -5.51 8.70
CA ILE A 49 6.22 -4.28 8.50
C ILE A 49 7.15 -3.07 8.40
N LYS A 50 8.12 -2.93 9.31
CA LYS A 50 9.15 -1.87 9.22
C LYS A 50 9.88 -1.95 7.88
N ALA A 51 10.33 -3.14 7.49
CA ALA A 51 11.05 -3.32 6.23
C ALA A 51 10.21 -2.94 5.01
N ALA A 52 8.94 -3.38 4.95
CA ALA A 52 8.02 -3.05 3.87
C ALA A 52 7.77 -1.53 3.78
N LEU A 53 7.48 -0.87 4.91
CA LEU A 53 7.29 0.58 4.95
C LEU A 53 8.57 1.34 4.58
N SER A 54 9.75 0.86 5.00
CA SER A 54 11.03 1.46 4.59
C SER A 54 11.24 1.40 3.09
N LEU A 55 10.96 0.26 2.46
CA LEU A 55 11.07 0.09 1.01
C LEU A 55 10.03 0.94 0.26
N GLU A 56 8.79 0.93 0.72
CA GLU A 56 7.68 1.71 0.13
C GLU A 56 7.96 3.22 0.15
N ASN A 57 8.56 3.72 1.24
CA ASN A 57 8.89 5.13 1.42
C ASN A 57 10.35 5.46 1.02
N SER A 58 11.09 4.51 0.44
CA SER A 58 12.50 4.66 0.04
C SER A 58 13.40 5.28 1.13
N THR A 59 13.11 4.98 2.40
CA THR A 59 13.77 5.60 3.57
C THR A 59 14.15 4.52 4.59
N ILE A 60 15.40 4.55 5.05
CA ILE A 60 15.90 3.78 6.19
C ILE A 60 15.65 4.61 7.45
N PRO A 61 14.75 4.17 8.35
CA PRO A 61 14.44 4.90 9.58
C PRO A 61 15.59 4.77 10.60
N PRO A 62 15.70 5.74 11.53
CA PRO A 62 16.73 5.72 12.56
C PRO A 62 16.53 4.58 13.56
N ASN A 63 17.62 4.09 14.12
CA ASN A 63 17.66 3.16 15.24
C ASN A 63 17.81 3.94 16.54
N ILE A 64 16.68 4.21 17.21
CA ILE A 64 16.67 5.00 18.45
C ILE A 64 17.35 4.26 19.61
N ASN A 65 17.72 5.01 20.65
CA ASN A 65 18.42 4.51 21.86
C ASN A 65 19.80 3.88 21.57
N PHE A 66 20.46 4.27 20.48
CA PHE A 66 21.83 3.89 20.17
C PHE A 66 22.76 5.10 20.32
N SER A 67 23.45 5.20 21.47
CA SER A 67 24.36 6.31 21.77
C SER A 67 25.81 5.85 21.92
N THR A 68 26.03 4.81 22.73
CA THR A 68 27.34 4.19 22.92
C THR A 68 27.31 2.78 22.32
N PRO A 69 28.04 2.53 21.22
CA PRO A 69 28.13 1.20 20.64
C PRO A 69 28.63 0.18 21.66
N ASN A 70 28.06 -1.03 21.65
CA ASN A 70 28.47 -2.08 22.58
C ASN A 70 29.93 -2.47 22.31
N PRO A 71 30.85 -2.36 23.30
CA PRO A 71 32.29 -2.59 23.10
C PRO A 71 32.64 -4.06 22.85
N LYS A 72 31.72 -5.00 23.09
CA LYS A 72 31.90 -6.42 22.76
C LYS A 72 31.79 -6.70 21.25
N ILE A 73 31.33 -5.73 20.48
CA ILE A 73 31.27 -5.81 19.03
C ILE A 73 32.50 -5.07 18.48
N PRO A 74 33.36 -5.73 17.69
CA PRO A 74 34.52 -5.08 17.07
C PRO A 74 34.07 -4.27 15.84
N TRP A 75 33.45 -3.12 16.08
CA TRP A 75 32.85 -2.29 15.02
C TRP A 75 33.84 -1.88 13.93
N GLU A 76 35.08 -1.57 14.31
CA GLU A 76 36.14 -1.16 13.37
C GLU A 76 36.55 -2.26 12.38
N ASP A 77 36.28 -3.53 12.71
CA ASP A 77 36.60 -4.67 11.84
C ASP A 77 35.53 -4.87 10.73
N TYR A 78 34.36 -4.22 10.86
CA TYR A 78 33.20 -4.42 9.99
C TYR A 78 32.74 -3.11 9.37
N LYS A 79 32.25 -3.18 8.12
CA LYS A 79 31.64 -2.03 7.44
C LYS A 79 30.16 -1.85 7.78
N PHE A 80 29.80 -2.04 9.06
CA PHE A 80 28.43 -1.89 9.52
C PHE A 80 28.18 -0.49 10.07
N GLU A 81 27.02 0.06 9.72
CA GLU A 81 26.59 1.37 10.17
C GLU A 81 25.20 1.27 10.81
N VAL A 82 24.99 1.99 11.90
CA VAL A 82 23.70 2.10 12.58
C VAL A 82 23.09 3.45 12.23
N PRO A 83 22.01 3.52 11.43
CA PRO A 83 21.38 4.78 11.09
C PRO A 83 20.84 5.49 12.34
N LEU A 84 21.23 6.73 12.58
CA LEU A 84 20.74 7.55 13.71
C LEU A 84 19.75 8.63 13.29
N GLU A 85 19.70 8.93 11.99
CA GLU A 85 18.74 9.82 11.36
C GLU A 85 18.10 9.11 10.16
N PRO A 86 16.91 9.54 9.70
CA PRO A 86 16.32 9.03 8.46
C PRO A 86 17.26 9.27 7.28
N MET A 87 17.51 8.23 6.48
CA MET A 87 18.41 8.32 5.32
C MET A 87 17.88 7.53 4.11
N PRO A 88 18.22 7.91 2.87
CA PRO A 88 17.81 7.16 1.69
C PRO A 88 18.53 5.81 1.58
N PHE A 89 17.98 4.91 0.75
CA PHE A 89 18.72 3.70 0.36
C PHE A 89 19.90 4.04 -0.56
N PRO A 90 21.00 3.27 -0.53
CA PRO A 90 22.11 3.44 -1.46
C PRO A 90 21.67 3.28 -2.91
N GLU A 91 22.11 4.20 -3.76
CA GLU A 91 21.86 4.17 -5.21
C GLU A 91 22.67 3.08 -5.93
N GLY A 92 22.31 2.81 -7.18
CA GLY A 92 23.05 1.88 -8.06
C GLY A 92 22.78 0.40 -7.80
N ARG A 93 21.79 0.06 -6.96
CA ARG A 93 21.31 -1.31 -6.72
C ARG A 93 19.87 -1.31 -6.22
N PRO A 94 19.13 -2.43 -6.41
CA PRO A 94 17.82 -2.62 -5.78
C PRO A 94 17.85 -2.38 -4.28
N ALA A 95 16.90 -1.59 -3.79
CA ALA A 95 16.69 -1.42 -2.35
C ALA A 95 16.25 -2.77 -1.75
N ARG A 96 17.05 -3.30 -0.83
CA ARG A 96 16.85 -4.64 -0.25
C ARG A 96 17.11 -4.63 1.25
N ILE A 97 16.24 -5.29 2.00
CA ILE A 97 16.33 -5.40 3.46
C ILE A 97 16.28 -6.87 3.86
N SER A 98 17.26 -7.29 4.65
CA SER A 98 17.21 -8.55 5.38
C SER A 98 16.55 -8.36 6.75
N VAL A 99 15.68 -9.30 7.12
CA VAL A 99 14.99 -9.38 8.41
C VAL A 99 15.40 -10.65 9.14
N ASN A 100 15.92 -10.50 10.35
CA ASN A 100 16.27 -11.61 11.25
C ASN A 100 15.25 -11.75 12.39
N SER A 101 14.93 -12.99 12.75
CA SER A 101 14.19 -13.30 13.99
C SER A 101 14.69 -14.62 14.57
N PHE A 102 15.13 -14.59 15.83
CA PHE A 102 15.70 -15.75 16.52
C PHE A 102 14.83 -16.09 17.74
N GLY A 103 14.20 -17.26 17.72
CA GLY A 103 13.39 -17.74 18.83
C GLY A 103 14.25 -18.32 19.95
N ILE A 104 13.82 -18.19 21.20
CA ILE A 104 14.54 -18.73 22.37
C ILE A 104 14.79 -20.25 22.29
N GLY A 105 13.93 -20.99 21.59
CA GLY A 105 14.09 -22.42 21.32
C GLY A 105 15.13 -22.77 20.25
N GLY A 106 15.86 -21.79 19.71
CA GLY A 106 16.90 -21.99 18.68
C GLY A 106 16.38 -21.99 17.24
N ALA A 107 15.07 -21.82 17.03
CA ALA A 107 14.51 -21.67 15.69
C ALA A 107 14.85 -20.28 15.12
N ASN A 108 15.59 -20.26 14.01
CA ASN A 108 16.04 -19.03 13.36
C ASN A 108 15.31 -18.83 12.04
N ALA A 109 14.85 -17.60 11.78
CA ALA A 109 14.26 -17.20 10.52
C ALA A 109 15.01 -16.00 9.94
N HIS A 110 15.25 -16.05 8.63
CA HIS A 110 15.82 -14.96 7.84
C HIS A 110 14.96 -14.75 6.60
N ALA A 111 14.52 -13.51 6.37
CA ALA A 111 13.79 -13.11 5.18
C ALA A 111 14.52 -11.99 4.45
N ILE A 112 14.45 -12.01 3.12
CA ILE A 112 15.01 -10.97 2.26
C ILE A 112 13.84 -10.32 1.52
N LEU A 113 13.68 -9.01 1.70
CA LEU A 113 12.67 -8.21 1.02
C LEU A 113 13.38 -7.26 0.07
N GLU A 114 12.77 -7.03 -1.09
CA GLU A 114 13.24 -6.11 -2.11
C GLU A 114 12.11 -5.16 -2.51
N SER A 115 12.47 -3.93 -2.87
CA SER A 115 11.50 -2.94 -3.32
C SER A 115 10.77 -3.40 -4.57
N ALA A 116 9.44 -3.33 -4.53
CA ALA A 116 8.61 -3.66 -5.67
C ALA A 116 8.79 -2.64 -6.83
N ALA A 117 9.25 -1.41 -6.53
CA ALA A 117 9.48 -0.37 -7.52
C ALA A 117 10.56 -0.78 -8.54
N GLU A 118 11.51 -1.61 -8.14
CA GLU A 118 12.55 -2.19 -9.00
C GLU A 118 11.97 -3.11 -10.09
N TYR A 119 10.78 -3.65 -9.83
CA TYR A 119 10.02 -4.48 -10.77
C TYR A 119 8.94 -3.69 -11.51
N GLY A 120 8.99 -2.35 -11.49
CA GLY A 120 7.99 -1.48 -12.09
C GLY A 120 6.68 -1.39 -11.28
N ILE A 121 6.67 -1.88 -10.04
CA ILE A 121 5.51 -1.86 -9.14
C ILE A 121 5.76 -0.74 -8.10
N SER A 122 5.46 0.51 -8.45
CA SER A 122 5.65 1.64 -7.55
C SER A 122 4.46 1.87 -6.61
N SER A 123 4.73 2.45 -5.43
CA SER A 123 3.70 3.07 -4.60
C SER A 123 3.17 4.31 -5.35
N LEU A 124 2.02 4.14 -6.00
CA LEU A 124 1.45 5.20 -6.83
C LEU A 124 0.98 6.37 -5.95
N HIS A 125 1.45 7.58 -6.27
CA HIS A 125 1.09 8.82 -5.56
C HIS A 125 -0.36 9.29 -5.77
N ASN A 126 -1.15 8.55 -6.55
CA ASN A 126 -2.58 8.73 -6.79
C ASN A 126 -3.09 7.37 -7.27
N GLY A 127 -4.20 6.84 -6.74
CA GLY A 127 -4.69 5.46 -6.87
C GLY A 127 -5.09 4.98 -8.27
N ARG A 128 -4.47 5.50 -9.33
CA ARG A 128 -4.68 5.10 -10.72
C ARG A 128 -4.05 3.75 -11.07
N ARG A 129 -4.60 2.66 -10.51
CA ARG A 129 -5.28 1.57 -11.25
C ARG A 129 -5.54 0.33 -10.40
N ASN A 130 -6.82 -0.03 -10.32
CA ASN A 130 -7.35 -1.22 -10.98
C ASN A 130 -8.57 -0.75 -11.78
N GLY A 131 -8.64 -1.00 -13.09
CA GLY A 131 -9.81 -0.67 -13.92
C GLY A 131 -9.52 0.05 -15.24
N ARG A 132 -10.01 -0.54 -16.33
CA ARG A 132 -10.19 -0.01 -17.70
C ARG A 132 -8.94 0.04 -18.61
N SER A 133 -8.73 -1.06 -19.33
CA SER A 133 -8.29 -0.98 -20.73
C SER A 133 -9.49 -0.51 -21.57
N THR A 134 -9.32 0.51 -22.40
CA THR A 134 -10.35 1.04 -23.31
C THR A 134 -10.41 0.29 -24.64
N ASP A 135 -10.13 -1.02 -24.64
CA ASP A 135 -10.39 -1.87 -25.80
C ASP A 135 -11.69 -2.65 -25.64
N ASN A 136 -12.71 -2.14 -26.33
CA ASN A 136 -13.95 -2.84 -26.64
C ASN A 136 -13.62 -4.13 -27.42
N ARG A 137 -13.64 -5.26 -26.73
CA ARG A 137 -14.36 -6.51 -27.08
C ARG A 137 -13.72 -7.68 -26.33
N LYS A 138 -14.58 -8.35 -25.56
CA LYS A 138 -14.45 -9.66 -24.90
C LYS A 138 -14.30 -9.55 -23.39
N GLU A 139 -15.43 -9.83 -22.74
CA GLU A 139 -15.49 -10.34 -21.38
C GLU A 139 -14.45 -11.45 -21.20
N LYS A 140 -13.42 -11.17 -20.42
CA LYS A 140 -12.69 -12.18 -19.66
C LYS A 140 -12.40 -11.57 -18.29
N GLN A 141 -13.08 -12.06 -17.26
CA GLN A 141 -12.40 -12.22 -15.98
C GLN A 141 -11.10 -12.96 -16.26
N ASN A 142 -9.98 -12.50 -15.69
CA ASN A 142 -8.94 -13.35 -15.11
C ASN A 142 -7.81 -12.50 -14.51
N GLY A 143 -7.38 -12.89 -13.32
CA GLY A 143 -6.02 -12.62 -12.85
C GLY A 143 -4.98 -13.39 -13.67
N ARG A 144 -3.70 -13.06 -13.39
CA ARG A 144 -2.44 -13.35 -14.12
C ARG A 144 -2.04 -12.12 -14.96
N GLU A 145 -1.01 -11.34 -14.65
CA GLU A 145 0.33 -11.68 -14.13
C GLU A 145 0.91 -10.60 -13.18
N ASN A 146 1.56 -11.05 -12.11
CA ASN A 146 2.74 -10.40 -11.54
C ASN A 146 3.94 -11.17 -12.10
N GLY A 147 4.93 -10.48 -12.68
CA GLY A 147 6.21 -11.10 -13.05
C GLY A 147 6.74 -10.69 -14.42
N LEU A 148 8.04 -10.42 -14.45
CA LEU A 148 8.93 -10.17 -15.58
C LEU A 148 8.59 -10.98 -16.85
N THR A 149 8.55 -10.29 -17.99
CA THR A 149 9.02 -10.86 -19.27
C THR A 149 10.01 -9.89 -19.90
N GLU A 150 11.30 -10.17 -19.73
CA GLU A 150 12.32 -9.72 -20.68
C GLU A 150 12.06 -10.35 -22.06
N SER A 151 12.53 -9.64 -23.08
CA SER A 151 12.70 -10.04 -24.48
C SER A 151 11.47 -9.95 -25.39
N GLY A 152 11.46 -8.88 -26.19
CA GLY A 152 10.56 -8.74 -27.33
C GLY A 152 10.39 -7.29 -27.75
N ARG A 153 11.30 -6.79 -28.58
CA ARG A 153 11.16 -5.50 -29.28
C ARG A 153 9.75 -5.39 -29.88
N HIS A 154 8.93 -4.46 -29.40
CA HIS A 154 7.94 -3.80 -30.26
C HIS A 154 7.79 -2.35 -29.84
N ASN A 155 8.16 -1.51 -30.79
CA ASN A 155 8.15 -0.07 -30.77
C ASN A 155 6.70 0.43 -30.87
N THR A 156 6.15 1.00 -29.81
CA THR A 156 5.04 1.97 -29.91
C THR A 156 5.24 3.06 -28.87
N SER A 157 6.26 3.88 -29.09
CA SER A 157 6.25 5.26 -28.58
C SER A 157 5.06 5.98 -29.21
N ARG A 158 4.03 6.30 -28.42
CA ARG A 158 3.12 7.39 -28.78
C ARG A 158 3.88 8.69 -28.52
N GLN A 159 4.70 9.06 -29.50
CA GLN A 159 5.10 10.45 -29.69
C GLN A 159 3.82 11.29 -29.69
N SER A 160 3.80 12.28 -28.80
CA SER A 160 2.84 13.35 -28.78
C SER A 160 2.97 14.16 -30.06
N SER A 161 2.25 13.77 -31.11
CA SER A 161 1.96 14.65 -32.23
C SER A 161 0.74 15.47 -31.88
N SER A 162 0.99 16.72 -31.52
CA SER A 162 0.00 17.79 -31.47
C SER A 162 -0.65 17.95 -32.85
N SER A 163 -1.83 17.38 -33.01
CA SER A 163 -2.74 17.71 -34.10
C SER A 163 -4.13 17.92 -33.53
N ASN A 164 -4.55 19.18 -33.54
CA ASN A 164 -5.91 19.62 -33.27
C ASN A 164 -6.89 18.88 -34.19
N SER A 165 -7.53 17.86 -33.63
CA SER A 165 -8.87 17.46 -34.03
C SER A 165 -9.64 17.22 -32.75
N SER A 166 -10.31 18.27 -32.29
CA SER A 166 -11.21 18.31 -31.15
C SER A 166 -12.28 17.23 -31.33
N SER A 167 -12.00 16.10 -30.71
CA SER A 167 -12.86 14.95 -30.62
C SER A 167 -14.15 15.24 -29.87
N SER A 168 -15.35 15.19 -30.47
CA SER A 168 -16.62 15.47 -29.77
C SER A 168 -17.01 14.46 -28.67
N TRP A 169 -16.05 13.75 -28.11
CA TRP A 169 -16.16 12.73 -27.07
C TRP A 169 -15.37 13.07 -25.80
N GLU A 170 -14.62 14.18 -25.76
CA GLU A 170 -14.01 14.73 -24.54
C GLU A 170 -15.02 15.48 -23.65
N ALA A 171 -16.23 15.72 -24.15
CA ALA A 171 -17.35 16.35 -23.44
C ALA A 171 -18.42 15.34 -23.00
N LEU A 172 -18.06 14.07 -22.80
CA LEU A 172 -18.92 13.19 -22.00
C LEU A 172 -18.77 13.63 -20.54
N GLU A 173 -19.72 14.44 -20.08
CA GLU A 173 -19.96 14.66 -18.65
C GLU A 173 -19.75 13.33 -17.92
N THR A 174 -18.85 13.32 -16.93
CA THR A 174 -18.59 12.08 -16.20
C THR A 174 -19.88 11.67 -15.53
N TRP A 175 -20.25 10.41 -15.78
CA TRP A 175 -21.50 9.88 -15.26
C TRP A 175 -21.45 9.89 -13.73
N PRO A 176 -22.57 10.26 -13.08
CA PRO A 176 -22.63 10.18 -11.63
C PRO A 176 -22.32 8.75 -11.20
N SER A 177 -21.44 8.64 -10.22
CA SER A 177 -20.96 7.38 -9.66
C SER A 177 -21.52 7.17 -8.26
N VAL A 178 -21.80 5.92 -7.90
CA VAL A 178 -22.31 5.57 -6.58
C VAL A 178 -21.15 5.19 -5.68
N LEU A 179 -21.01 5.86 -4.53
CA LEU A 179 -20.10 5.52 -3.45
C LEU A 179 -20.85 4.65 -2.40
N PRO A 180 -20.80 3.31 -2.49
CA PRO A 180 -21.42 2.46 -1.50
C PRO A 180 -20.56 2.38 -0.23
N VAL A 181 -21.20 2.38 0.93
CA VAL A 181 -20.54 2.15 2.22
C VAL A 181 -21.36 1.15 3.00
N SER A 182 -20.69 0.21 3.65
CA SER A 182 -21.35 -0.80 4.47
C SER A 182 -20.57 -1.16 5.72
N ALA A 183 -21.29 -1.64 6.74
CA ALA A 183 -20.73 -2.17 7.99
C ALA A 183 -21.64 -3.25 8.60
N SER A 184 -21.12 -3.98 9.60
CA SER A 184 -21.89 -5.03 10.29
C SER A 184 -22.91 -4.47 11.30
N THR A 185 -22.73 -3.22 11.73
CA THR A 185 -23.65 -2.50 12.63
C THR A 185 -23.87 -1.08 12.11
N GLU A 186 -25.01 -0.47 12.48
CA GLU A 186 -25.32 0.91 12.11
C GLU A 186 -24.30 1.91 12.69
N ASN A 187 -23.87 1.74 13.95
CA ASN A 187 -22.84 2.59 14.55
C ASN A 187 -21.50 2.52 13.80
N SER A 188 -21.10 1.32 13.38
CA SER A 188 -19.89 1.14 12.56
C SER A 188 -20.03 1.75 11.17
N LEU A 189 -21.24 1.77 10.61
CA LEU A 189 -21.51 2.42 9.32
C LEU A 189 -21.33 3.93 9.45
N GLN A 190 -21.87 4.55 10.50
CA GLN A 190 -21.71 6.00 10.74
C GLN A 190 -20.25 6.40 10.92
N ARG A 191 -19.47 5.61 11.68
CA ARG A 191 -18.02 5.81 11.81
C ARG A 191 -17.31 5.73 10.44
N ARG A 192 -17.61 4.69 9.66
CA ARG A 192 -17.02 4.50 8.33
C ARG A 192 -17.37 5.65 7.38
N ILE A 193 -18.59 6.15 7.41
CA ILE A 193 -19.00 7.33 6.64
C ILE A 193 -18.15 8.54 7.04
N SER A 194 -17.98 8.78 8.34
CA SER A 194 -17.12 9.86 8.84
C SER A 194 -15.66 9.70 8.40
N ASP A 195 -15.11 8.50 8.47
CA ASP A 195 -13.73 8.21 8.05
C ASP A 195 -13.53 8.47 6.55
N ILE A 196 -14.50 8.07 5.72
CA ILE A 196 -14.46 8.28 4.27
C ILE A 196 -14.57 9.77 3.94
N LYS A 197 -15.45 10.51 4.61
CA LYS A 197 -15.55 11.98 4.46
C LYS A 197 -14.21 12.64 4.77
N GLY A 198 -13.64 12.36 5.94
CA GLY A 198 -12.33 12.92 6.33
C GLY A 198 -11.21 12.52 5.37
N TYR A 199 -11.22 11.29 4.83
CA TYR A 199 -10.22 10.85 3.86
C TYR A 199 -10.33 11.62 2.53
N VAL A 200 -11.54 11.77 1.98
CA VAL A 200 -11.79 12.49 0.72
C VAL A 200 -11.52 13.99 0.88
N GLU A 201 -11.90 14.59 2.01
CA GLU A 201 -11.60 15.99 2.33
C GLU A 201 -10.09 16.24 2.40
N ALA A 202 -9.33 15.33 3.02
CA ALA A 202 -7.88 15.40 3.06
C ALA A 202 -7.21 15.12 1.70
N ARG A 203 -7.94 14.49 0.75
CA ARG A 203 -7.43 14.08 -0.57
C ARG A 203 -8.49 14.31 -1.67
N PRO A 204 -8.78 15.56 -2.07
CA PRO A 204 -9.88 15.88 -2.97
C PRO A 204 -9.87 15.15 -4.32
N GLY A 205 -8.68 14.80 -4.83
CA GLY A 205 -8.52 14.06 -6.09
C GLY A 205 -8.68 12.53 -5.98
N SER A 206 -9.02 11.99 -4.82
CA SER A 206 -9.09 10.54 -4.58
C SER A 206 -10.49 9.92 -4.76
N ILE A 207 -11.51 10.74 -5.05
CA ILE A 207 -12.90 10.30 -4.96
C ILE A 207 -13.23 9.15 -5.93
N ASP A 208 -12.72 9.18 -7.16
CA ASP A 208 -12.95 8.11 -8.15
C ASP A 208 -12.36 6.77 -7.68
N ASP A 209 -11.13 6.81 -7.15
CA ASP A 209 -10.44 5.63 -6.64
C ASP A 209 -11.16 5.07 -5.40
N VAL A 210 -11.69 5.95 -4.55
CA VAL A 210 -12.48 5.57 -3.38
C VAL A 210 -13.80 4.92 -3.82
N VAL A 211 -14.52 5.52 -4.77
CA VAL A 211 -15.76 4.95 -5.32
C VAL A 211 -15.51 3.56 -5.88
N TYR A 212 -14.49 3.42 -6.73
CA TYR A 212 -14.12 2.12 -7.32
C TYR A 212 -13.78 1.09 -6.24
N THR A 213 -12.92 1.46 -5.28
CA THR A 213 -12.46 0.57 -4.21
C THR A 213 -13.59 0.14 -3.30
N MET A 214 -14.52 1.04 -2.97
CA MET A 214 -15.66 0.71 -2.13
C MET A 214 -16.71 -0.11 -2.87
N GLY A 215 -16.88 0.11 -4.18
CA GLY A 215 -17.78 -0.66 -5.03
C GLY A 215 -17.33 -2.11 -5.23
N LEU A 216 -16.04 -2.33 -5.49
CA LEU A 216 -15.51 -3.63 -5.94
C LEU A 216 -14.47 -4.25 -4.99
N GLY A 217 -13.69 -3.44 -4.28
CA GLY A 217 -12.58 -3.87 -3.44
C GLY A 217 -12.93 -4.08 -1.97
N ARG A 218 -14.22 -4.05 -1.61
CA ARG A 218 -14.71 -4.20 -0.23
C ARG A 218 -15.90 -5.15 -0.18
N ALA A 219 -16.02 -5.85 0.95
CA ALA A 219 -17.20 -6.65 1.24
C ALA A 219 -18.43 -5.76 1.49
N HIS A 220 -19.59 -6.20 1.00
CA HIS A 220 -20.87 -5.51 1.15
C HIS A 220 -21.69 -6.09 2.31
N LEU A 221 -21.57 -5.45 3.48
CA LEU A 221 -22.09 -5.91 4.77
C LEU A 221 -23.58 -5.56 4.98
N ALA A 222 -24.09 -5.90 6.17
CA ALA A 222 -25.51 -5.87 6.49
C ALA A 222 -26.12 -4.47 6.58
N PHE A 223 -25.43 -3.47 7.13
CA PHE A 223 -25.93 -2.09 7.15
C PHE A 223 -25.26 -1.32 6.04
N ARG A 224 -26.03 -0.61 5.22
CA ARG A 224 -25.59 0.03 3.98
C ARG A 224 -26.09 1.46 3.90
N SER A 225 -25.29 2.30 3.26
CA SER A 225 -25.63 3.65 2.84
C SER A 225 -24.86 3.93 1.55
N PHE A 226 -25.30 4.91 0.77
CA PHE A 226 -24.61 5.31 -0.45
C PHE A 226 -24.65 6.83 -0.62
N CYS A 227 -23.68 7.35 -1.38
CA CYS A 227 -23.66 8.73 -1.83
C CYS A 227 -23.53 8.74 -3.37
N ILE A 228 -24.19 9.68 -4.04
CA ILE A 228 -24.04 9.89 -5.48
C ILE A 228 -23.00 11.00 -5.66
N VAL A 229 -21.95 10.69 -6.41
CA VAL A 229 -20.81 11.57 -6.69
C VAL A 229 -20.82 11.93 -8.17
N GLN A 230 -20.63 13.20 -8.51
CA GLN A 230 -20.47 13.68 -9.89
C GLN A 230 -19.29 14.66 -9.94
N ASP A 231 -18.52 14.69 -11.04
CA ASP A 231 -17.40 15.64 -11.15
C ASP A 231 -17.88 17.10 -11.11
N GLY A 232 -17.00 17.96 -10.59
CA GLY A 232 -17.04 19.39 -10.88
C GLY A 232 -17.54 20.30 -9.76
N ALA A 233 -17.84 19.80 -8.57
CA ALA A 233 -18.01 20.66 -7.40
C ALA A 233 -17.64 19.94 -6.12
N ALA A 234 -16.86 20.61 -5.28
CA ALA A 234 -16.71 20.26 -3.87
C ALA A 234 -18.09 20.30 -3.22
N ARG A 235 -18.80 19.18 -3.24
CA ARG A 235 -20.08 19.00 -2.57
C ARG A 235 -19.87 18.04 -1.41
N SER A 236 -20.47 18.40 -0.29
CA SER A 236 -20.60 17.51 0.88
C SER A 236 -21.00 16.12 0.39
N LEU A 237 -20.29 15.08 0.85
CA LEU A 237 -20.68 13.70 0.60
C LEU A 237 -21.97 13.43 1.39
N ASP A 238 -23.11 13.64 0.74
CA ASP A 238 -24.42 13.46 1.35
C ASP A 238 -24.84 12.00 1.18
N PHE A 239 -24.69 11.26 2.27
CA PHE A 239 -25.02 9.84 2.33
C PHE A 239 -26.50 9.63 2.60
N SER A 240 -27.10 8.62 1.98
CA SER A 240 -28.44 8.14 2.26
C SER A 240 -28.58 7.73 3.74
N SER A 241 -29.82 7.63 4.22
CA SER A 241 -30.10 6.97 5.50
C SER A 241 -29.50 5.56 5.53
N ALA A 242 -29.09 5.13 6.73
CA ALA A 242 -28.62 3.78 6.94
C ALA A 242 -29.79 2.79 6.78
N GLU A 243 -29.58 1.76 5.99
CA GLU A 243 -30.55 0.69 5.80
C GLU A 243 -29.92 -0.67 6.07
N LYS A 244 -30.69 -1.56 6.69
CA LYS A 244 -30.30 -2.95 6.84
C LYS A 244 -30.65 -3.71 5.57
N ALA A 245 -29.64 -4.29 4.94
CA ALA A 245 -29.75 -5.12 3.76
C ALA A 245 -30.77 -6.24 3.98
N GLY A 246 -31.71 -6.34 3.05
CA GLY A 246 -32.72 -7.37 2.99
C GLY A 246 -32.90 -7.85 1.55
N ALA A 247 -33.53 -9.02 1.40
CA ALA A 247 -33.96 -9.47 0.07
C ALA A 247 -35.14 -8.59 -0.38
N CYS A 248 -35.03 -8.02 -1.57
CA CYS A 248 -36.12 -7.27 -2.20
C CYS A 248 -36.48 -7.91 -3.54
N LYS A 249 -37.78 -8.00 -3.84
CA LYS A 249 -38.26 -8.34 -5.17
C LYS A 249 -38.39 -7.05 -5.96
N ALA A 250 -37.62 -6.91 -7.03
CA ALA A 250 -37.76 -5.78 -7.95
C ALA A 250 -38.91 -6.04 -8.93
N VAL A 251 -39.76 -5.04 -9.13
CA VAL A 251 -40.79 -5.03 -10.19
C VAL A 251 -40.52 -3.83 -11.09
N PHE A 252 -40.45 -4.06 -12.39
CA PHE A 252 -40.22 -2.99 -13.35
C PHE A 252 -41.57 -2.44 -13.81
N VAL A 253 -41.74 -1.13 -13.72
CA VAL A 253 -42.96 -0.43 -14.14
C VAL A 253 -42.61 0.44 -15.33
N PHE A 254 -43.32 0.25 -16.44
CA PHE A 254 -43.12 1.01 -17.67
C PHE A 254 -44.18 2.10 -17.76
N SER A 255 -43.75 3.36 -17.90
CA SER A 255 -44.66 4.49 -18.02
C SER A 255 -45.39 4.48 -19.36
N GLY A 256 -46.67 4.91 -19.32
CA GLY A 256 -47.48 5.09 -20.51
C GLY A 256 -47.29 6.48 -21.15
N HIS A 257 -48.16 6.79 -22.12
CA HIS A 257 -48.19 8.09 -22.76
C HIS A 257 -48.53 9.21 -21.75
N GLY A 258 -47.80 10.33 -21.79
CA GLY A 258 -47.97 11.48 -20.88
C GLY A 258 -46.88 11.66 -19.82
N ALA A 259 -45.90 10.76 -19.74
CA ALA A 259 -44.76 10.85 -18.81
C ALA A 259 -43.49 11.46 -19.42
N GLN A 260 -43.55 11.91 -20.67
CA GLN A 260 -42.46 12.63 -21.32
C GLN A 260 -42.24 14.01 -20.66
N TRP A 261 -40.98 14.42 -20.54
CA TRP A 261 -40.53 15.72 -20.06
C TRP A 261 -39.91 16.54 -21.20
#